data_AF-A0A7Z6QMK8-F1
#
_entry.id   AF-A0A7Z6QMK8-F1
#
_cell.length_a   1.000
_cell.length_b   1.000
_cell.length_c   1.000
_cell.angle_alpha   90.00
_cell.angle_beta   90.00
_cell.angle_gamma   90.00
#
_symmetry.space_group_name_H-M   'P 1'
#
loop_
_entity.id
_entity.type
_entity.pdbx_description
1 polymer ?
#
loop_
_entity_poly.entity_id
_entity_poly.type
_entity_poly.pdbx_seq_one_letter_code
_entity_poly.pdbx_strand_id
1 'polypeptide(L)'
;MDVNNSSGSNQYNTGYAQANGPAGSQSSTGQQGHASISAPTGNTGRAPGDHRSVDAITNTPLFASAREALKDDKLTGIKSQTGDWDDMNASNDTRADRAANAERVFQYADAKGGTESTPNNNQIEGTLYTRPMTASASSDSSYDYVKGSEANTLYNFEQNGYKAFAQ
;
A
#
# COMPACT_ATOMS: atom_id res chain seq x y z
N MET A 1 54.90 37.68 -11.62
CA MET A 1 55.05 37.82 -13.07
C MET A 1 53.67 38.00 -13.64
N ASP A 2 53.47 39.16 -14.26
CA ASP A 2 52.23 39.61 -14.90
C ASP A 2 52.05 39.02 -16.31
N VAL A 3 50.77 38.99 -16.73
CA VAL A 3 50.15 39.00 -18.08
C VAL A 3 50.90 38.44 -19.31
N ASN A 4 50.25 37.59 -20.12
CA ASN A 4 49.36 37.99 -21.24
C ASN A 4 49.22 36.90 -22.35
N ASN A 5 47.97 36.50 -22.63
CA ASN A 5 47.29 36.39 -23.94
C ASN A 5 47.97 35.82 -25.21
N SER A 6 47.33 34.79 -25.80
CA SER A 6 46.89 34.72 -27.23
C SER A 6 46.30 33.34 -27.54
N SER A 7 45.43 33.08 -28.52
CA SER A 7 44.42 33.80 -29.31
C SER A 7 43.89 32.77 -30.33
N GLY A 8 42.60 32.85 -30.70
CA GLY A 8 42.03 32.28 -31.95
C GLY A 8 41.21 30.99 -31.78
N SER A 9 39.88 31.03 -31.66
CA SER A 9 38.83 31.26 -32.69
C SER A 9 38.52 30.06 -33.60
N ASN A 10 37.36 29.42 -33.40
CA ASN A 10 36.31 29.39 -34.43
C ASN A 10 34.97 28.90 -33.87
N GLN A 11 33.95 29.74 -34.06
CA GLN A 11 32.54 29.40 -33.90
C GLN A 11 32.04 28.74 -35.19
N TYR A 12 31.27 27.66 -35.08
CA TYR A 12 30.02 27.52 -35.85
C TYR A 12 28.96 26.86 -34.98
N ASN A 13 27.84 27.55 -34.90
CA ASN A 13 26.64 27.28 -34.15
C ASN A 13 25.59 26.65 -35.08
N THR A 14 25.04 25.48 -34.73
CA THR A 14 23.69 25.10 -35.17
C THR A 14 23.08 24.02 -34.24
N GLY A 15 21.98 24.34 -33.57
CA GLY A 15 20.96 23.36 -33.15
C GLY A 15 20.59 23.35 -31.66
N TYR A 16 19.57 24.13 -31.31
CA TYR A 16 18.80 24.10 -30.05
C TYR A 16 18.34 22.66 -29.69
N ALA A 17 18.38 22.22 -28.43
CA ALA A 17 17.31 22.47 -27.48
C ALA A 17 17.73 22.27 -26.00
N GLN A 18 17.06 23.04 -25.16
CA GLN A 18 17.28 23.34 -23.75
C GLN A 18 16.56 22.31 -22.84
N ALA A 19 17.23 21.82 -21.80
CA ALA A 19 16.60 21.22 -20.63
C ALA A 19 17.29 21.72 -19.36
N ASN A 20 16.69 22.74 -18.76
CA ASN A 20 17.06 23.28 -17.44
C ASN A 20 16.30 22.51 -16.36
N GLY A 21 17.00 22.13 -15.28
CA GLY A 21 16.38 21.83 -13.99
C GLY A 21 17.26 20.98 -13.06
N PRO A 22 17.84 21.53 -11.98
CA PRO A 22 18.55 20.75 -10.98
C PRO A 22 17.59 20.11 -9.96
N ALA A 23 18.04 18.97 -9.42
CA ALA A 23 17.43 18.25 -8.31
C ALA A 23 17.27 19.16 -7.07
N GLY A 24 16.06 19.17 -6.51
CA GLY A 24 15.75 19.82 -5.23
C GLY A 24 14.97 18.89 -4.34
N SER A 25 15.63 18.35 -3.31
CA SER A 25 14.96 17.89 -2.09
C SER A 25 14.57 19.12 -1.30
N GLN A 26 13.29 19.31 -0.95
CA GLN A 26 12.91 20.15 0.18
C GLN A 26 11.48 19.85 0.65
N SER A 27 11.37 19.51 1.93
CA SER A 27 10.14 19.44 2.70
C SER A 27 9.47 20.81 2.77
N SER A 28 8.14 20.84 2.64
CA SER A 28 7.33 21.98 3.07
C SER A 28 6.09 21.49 3.81
N THR A 29 6.09 21.72 5.12
CA THR A 29 4.92 21.71 6.00
C THR A 29 3.89 22.73 5.52
N GLY A 30 2.66 22.27 5.29
CA GLY A 30 1.52 23.12 4.99
C GLY A 30 0.42 22.30 4.32
N GLN A 31 -0.55 21.84 5.10
CA GLN A 31 -1.88 21.39 4.65
C GLN A 31 -1.82 20.44 3.43
N GLN A 32 -1.34 19.21 3.64
CA GLN A 32 -1.38 18.19 2.60
C GLN A 32 -2.84 17.81 2.36
N GLY A 33 -3.40 18.27 1.23
CA GLY A 33 -4.58 17.65 0.67
C GLY A 33 -4.31 16.15 0.55
N HIS A 34 -5.05 15.36 1.32
CA HIS A 34 -4.90 13.91 1.38
C HIS A 34 -5.01 13.36 -0.04
N ALA A 35 -3.91 12.85 -0.60
CA ALA A 35 -3.93 12.21 -1.90
C ALA A 35 -4.85 10.99 -1.80
N SER A 36 -6.08 11.12 -2.30
CA SER A 36 -7.06 10.04 -2.29
C SER A 36 -6.55 8.94 -3.23
N ILE A 37 -6.19 7.79 -2.68
CA ILE A 37 -5.76 6.64 -3.49
C ILE A 37 -7.00 6.08 -4.18
N SER A 38 -6.94 5.85 -5.49
CA SER A 38 -8.05 5.24 -6.21
C SER A 38 -8.28 3.80 -5.75
N ALA A 39 -9.55 3.40 -5.65
CA ALA A 39 -9.92 2.04 -5.34
C ALA A 39 -9.27 1.04 -6.32
N PRO A 40 -8.59 -0.01 -5.84
CA PRO A 40 -8.09 -1.05 -6.73
C PRO A 40 -9.28 -1.80 -7.34
N THR A 41 -9.19 -2.14 -8.62
CA THR A 41 -10.27 -2.77 -9.39
C THR A 41 -9.98 -4.23 -9.74
N GLY A 42 -8.76 -4.70 -9.49
CA GLY A 42 -8.32 -6.04 -9.83
C GLY A 42 -6.86 -6.31 -9.45
N ASN A 43 -6.46 -7.57 -9.63
CA ASN A 43 -5.07 -7.99 -9.49
C ASN A 43 -4.26 -7.50 -10.70
N THR A 44 -3.33 -6.57 -10.46
CA THR A 44 -2.42 -6.04 -11.49
C THR A 44 -0.96 -6.39 -11.23
N GLY A 45 -0.66 -6.96 -10.06
CA GLY A 45 0.70 -7.25 -9.61
C GLY A 45 1.42 -6.00 -9.10
N ARG A 46 2.75 -6.08 -9.11
CA ARG A 46 3.65 -4.95 -8.86
C ARG A 46 3.47 -3.88 -9.93
N ALA A 47 3.64 -2.62 -9.55
CA ALA A 47 3.63 -1.52 -10.52
C ALA A 47 4.84 -1.61 -11.46
N PRO A 48 4.78 -1.05 -12.68
CA PRO A 48 5.96 -0.98 -13.55
C PRO A 48 7.15 -0.32 -12.83
N GLY A 49 8.30 -1.02 -12.81
CA GLY A 49 9.52 -0.58 -12.12
C GLY A 49 9.62 -0.96 -10.64
N ASP A 50 8.57 -1.54 -10.05
CA ASP A 50 8.66 -2.13 -8.71
C ASP A 50 9.25 -3.54 -8.79
N HIS A 51 10.46 -3.68 -8.23
CA HIS A 51 11.23 -4.93 -8.19
C HIS A 51 11.35 -5.50 -6.77
N ARG A 52 10.54 -5.02 -5.82
CA ARG A 52 10.57 -5.52 -4.45
C ARG A 52 10.23 -7.02 -4.41
N SER A 53 10.89 -7.73 -3.50
CA SER A 53 10.58 -9.13 -3.19
C SER A 53 9.30 -9.24 -2.36
N VAL A 54 8.75 -10.45 -2.25
CA VAL A 54 7.64 -10.75 -1.33
C VAL A 54 7.95 -10.31 0.10
N ASP A 55 9.16 -10.56 0.59
CA ASP A 55 9.57 -10.15 1.94
C ASP A 55 9.63 -8.63 2.09
N ALA A 56 10.13 -7.91 1.08
CA ALA A 56 10.20 -6.46 1.12
C ALA A 56 8.81 -5.80 1.11
N ILE A 57 7.81 -6.44 0.48
CA ILE A 57 6.42 -5.96 0.46
C ILE A 57 5.72 -6.30 1.78
N THR A 58 5.92 -7.51 2.30
CA THR A 58 5.14 -8.05 3.43
C THR A 58 5.74 -7.77 4.81
N ASN A 59 6.99 -7.29 4.88
CA ASN A 59 7.63 -6.84 6.13
C ASN A 59 7.52 -5.32 6.30
N THR A 60 6.30 -4.80 6.21
CA THR A 60 5.97 -3.38 6.43
C THR A 60 5.05 -3.22 7.63
N PRO A 61 5.01 -2.04 8.29
CA PRO A 61 4.09 -1.78 9.41
C PRO A 61 2.63 -2.02 9.03
N LEU A 62 2.23 -1.64 7.82
CA LEU A 62 0.87 -1.82 7.33
C LEU A 62 0.50 -3.31 7.19
N PHE A 63 1.42 -4.15 6.67
CA PHE A 63 1.19 -5.60 6.64
C PHE A 63 1.13 -6.22 8.03
N ALA A 64 1.98 -5.76 8.96
CA ALA A 64 1.93 -6.20 10.35
C ALA A 64 0.58 -5.85 10.98
N SER A 65 0.11 -4.62 10.81
CA SER A 65 -1.19 -4.17 11.32
C SER A 65 -2.35 -4.94 10.69
N ALA A 66 -2.32 -5.20 9.38
CA ALA A 66 -3.34 -6.01 8.71
C ALA A 66 -3.41 -7.44 9.27
N ARG A 67 -2.26 -8.08 9.55
CA ARG A 67 -2.19 -9.41 10.19
C ARG A 67 -2.82 -9.38 11.59
N GLU A 68 -2.54 -8.35 12.37
CA GLU A 68 -3.09 -8.18 13.73
C GLU A 68 -4.60 -7.92 13.71
N ALA A 69 -5.07 -7.10 12.76
CA ALA A 69 -6.47 -6.70 12.66
C ALA A 69 -7.38 -7.82 12.17
N LEU A 70 -6.94 -8.60 11.17
CA LEU A 70 -7.79 -9.56 10.45
C LEU A 70 -7.75 -10.98 11.01
N LYS A 71 -6.66 -11.41 11.67
CA LYS A 71 -6.40 -12.83 11.99
C LYS A 71 -6.35 -13.77 10.77
N ASP A 72 -5.88 -14.99 11.01
CA ASP A 72 -5.48 -15.95 9.97
C ASP A 72 -6.61 -16.33 9.00
N ASP A 73 -7.85 -16.51 9.49
CA ASP A 73 -8.99 -16.91 8.65
C ASP A 73 -9.39 -15.79 7.69
N LYS A 74 -9.47 -14.55 8.16
CA LYS A 74 -9.81 -13.40 7.30
C LYS A 74 -8.68 -13.04 6.37
N LEU A 75 -7.43 -13.14 6.83
CA LEU A 75 -6.26 -12.97 5.98
C LEU A 75 -6.21 -14.03 4.86
N THR A 76 -6.65 -15.27 5.13
CA THR A 76 -6.86 -16.30 4.09
C THR A 76 -7.90 -15.85 3.06
N GLY A 77 -8.98 -15.23 3.53
CA GLY A 77 -9.96 -14.57 2.68
C GLY A 77 -9.36 -13.50 1.76
N ILE A 78 -8.54 -12.59 2.30
CA ILE A 78 -7.81 -11.58 1.49
C ILE A 78 -6.91 -12.26 0.44
N LYS A 79 -6.17 -13.30 0.82
CA LYS A 79 -5.31 -14.07 -0.07
C LYS A 79 -6.10 -14.76 -1.19
N SER A 80 -7.32 -15.22 -0.92
CA SER A 80 -8.16 -15.81 -1.96
C SER A 80 -8.52 -14.81 -3.08
N GLN A 81 -8.61 -13.51 -2.75
CA GLN A 81 -8.94 -12.44 -3.71
C GLN A 81 -7.70 -11.89 -4.42
N THR A 82 -6.59 -11.73 -3.69
CA THR A 82 -5.34 -11.09 -4.17
C THR A 82 -4.32 -12.08 -4.74
N GLY A 83 -4.57 -13.37 -4.52
CA GLY A 83 -3.65 -14.48 -4.69
C GLY A 83 -2.82 -14.71 -3.41
N ASP A 84 -2.58 -15.99 -3.08
CA ASP A 84 -1.78 -16.35 -1.91
C ASP A 84 -0.29 -16.08 -2.17
N TRP A 85 0.25 -15.07 -1.50
CA TRP A 85 1.67 -14.72 -1.57
C TRP A 85 2.58 -15.67 -0.77
N ASP A 86 2.00 -16.60 0.01
CA ASP A 86 2.74 -17.65 0.73
C ASP A 86 2.68 -19.02 0.02
N ASP A 87 2.08 -19.09 -1.17
CA ASP A 87 2.05 -20.30 -1.99
C ASP A 87 3.46 -20.69 -2.46
N MET A 88 4.04 -21.69 -1.78
CA MET A 88 5.38 -22.18 -2.06
C MET A 88 5.53 -22.89 -3.40
N ASN A 89 4.43 -23.21 -4.09
CA ASN A 89 4.48 -23.77 -5.44
C ASN A 89 4.58 -22.68 -6.51
N ALA A 90 4.29 -21.42 -6.16
CA ALA A 90 4.44 -20.28 -7.05
C ALA A 90 5.88 -19.75 -7.05
N SER A 91 6.30 -19.14 -8.16
CA SER A 91 7.60 -18.48 -8.24
C SER A 91 7.65 -17.26 -7.30
N ASN A 92 8.86 -16.86 -6.91
CA ASN A 92 9.04 -15.66 -6.07
C ASN A 92 8.47 -14.39 -6.71
N ASP A 93 8.53 -14.26 -8.04
CA ASP A 93 7.94 -13.13 -8.74
C ASP A 93 6.41 -13.15 -8.68
N THR A 94 5.80 -14.31 -8.91
CA THR A 94 4.34 -14.45 -8.77
C THR A 94 3.89 -14.16 -7.34
N ARG A 95 4.63 -14.61 -6.33
CA ARG A 95 4.35 -14.30 -4.92
C ARG A 95 4.49 -12.81 -4.63
N ALA A 96 5.50 -12.14 -5.17
CA ALA A 96 5.68 -10.70 -5.03
C ALA A 96 4.54 -9.90 -5.69
N ASP A 97 4.07 -10.32 -6.86
CA ASP A 97 2.92 -9.69 -7.53
C ASP A 97 1.63 -9.85 -6.72
N ARG A 98 1.40 -11.04 -6.15
CA ARG A 98 0.27 -11.30 -5.23
C ARG A 98 0.35 -10.43 -3.97
N ALA A 99 1.53 -10.33 -3.37
CA ALA A 99 1.76 -9.46 -2.21
C ALA A 99 1.51 -7.99 -2.55
N ALA A 100 1.91 -7.52 -3.73
CA ALA A 100 1.66 -6.15 -4.17
C ALA A 100 0.16 -5.87 -4.40
N ASN A 101 -0.62 -6.86 -4.83
CA ASN A 101 -2.08 -6.72 -4.87
C ASN A 101 -2.66 -6.50 -3.47
N ALA A 102 -2.23 -7.29 -2.49
CA ALA A 102 -2.66 -7.15 -1.10
C ALA A 102 -2.21 -5.83 -0.48
N GLU A 103 -0.95 -5.42 -0.73
CA GLU A 103 -0.44 -4.12 -0.29
C GLU A 103 -1.33 -2.98 -0.76
N ARG A 104 -1.73 -2.99 -2.04
CA ARG A 104 -2.60 -1.95 -2.61
C ARG A 104 -3.99 -1.93 -1.98
N VAL A 105 -4.53 -3.09 -1.63
CA VAL A 105 -5.80 -3.21 -0.91
C VAL A 105 -5.67 -2.62 0.50
N PHE A 106 -4.58 -2.93 1.22
CA PHE A 106 -4.35 -2.39 2.56
C PHE A 106 -4.10 -0.88 2.54
N GLN A 107 -3.30 -0.39 1.59
CA GLN A 107 -3.07 1.04 1.39
C GLN A 107 -4.37 1.77 1.11
N TYR A 108 -5.24 1.20 0.27
CA TYR A 108 -6.55 1.79 -0.01
C TYR A 108 -7.43 1.84 1.25
N ALA A 109 -7.45 0.78 2.06
CA ALA A 109 -8.20 0.77 3.31
C ALA A 109 -7.69 1.86 4.27
N ASP A 110 -6.39 1.84 4.60
CA ASP A 110 -5.72 2.84 5.45
C ASP A 110 -5.98 4.27 4.95
N ALA A 111 -5.78 4.56 3.66
CA ALA A 111 -5.99 5.91 3.16
C ALA A 111 -7.46 6.36 3.12
N LYS A 112 -8.39 5.41 3.00
CA LYS A 112 -9.83 5.69 3.07
C LYS A 112 -10.24 6.07 4.50
N GLY A 113 -9.60 5.48 5.51
CA GLY A 113 -9.94 5.65 6.92
C GLY A 113 -11.39 5.26 7.19
N GLY A 114 -12.03 5.97 8.13
CA GLY A 114 -13.45 5.84 8.41
C GLY A 114 -13.79 5.97 9.88
N THR A 115 -14.88 5.33 10.29
CA THR A 115 -15.32 5.34 11.68
C THR A 115 -14.23 4.74 12.58
N GLU A 116 -13.76 5.51 13.55
CA GLU A 116 -12.69 5.08 14.48
C GLU A 116 -11.40 4.64 13.75
N SER A 117 -11.08 5.31 12.64
CA SER A 117 -9.82 5.08 11.92
C SER A 117 -9.18 6.40 11.49
N THR A 118 -7.86 6.47 11.58
CA THR A 118 -7.04 7.62 11.22
C THR A 118 -6.36 7.35 9.89
N PRO A 119 -6.74 8.04 8.81
CA PRO A 119 -6.27 7.66 7.49
C PRO A 119 -4.78 7.94 7.27
N ASN A 120 -4.11 7.03 6.57
CA ASN A 120 -2.68 7.09 6.20
C ASN A 120 -1.73 7.00 7.40
N ASN A 121 -2.08 6.24 8.43
CA ASN A 121 -1.24 6.05 9.63
C ASN A 121 -0.47 4.72 9.59
N ASN A 122 -0.57 3.94 8.51
CA ASN A 122 -0.03 2.58 8.38
C ASN A 122 -0.60 1.58 9.41
N GLN A 123 -1.82 1.83 9.89
CA GLN A 123 -2.58 0.93 10.73
C GLN A 123 -3.86 0.51 10.02
N ILE A 124 -4.43 -0.60 10.48
CA ILE A 124 -5.78 -1.06 10.13
C ILE A 124 -6.57 -1.05 11.44
N GLU A 125 -7.39 -0.02 11.61
CA GLU A 125 -8.16 0.24 12.82
C GLU A 125 -9.61 -0.26 12.71
N GLY A 126 -10.28 -0.37 13.87
CA GLY A 126 -11.70 -0.77 13.95
C GLY A 126 -11.97 -2.24 14.27
N THR A 127 -10.99 -2.98 14.78
CA THR A 127 -11.18 -4.35 15.29
C THR A 127 -11.78 -4.33 16.71
N LEU A 128 -12.89 -5.04 16.92
CA LEU A 128 -13.51 -5.20 18.24
C LEU A 128 -13.16 -6.57 18.83
N TYR A 129 -12.59 -6.54 20.04
CA TYR A 129 -12.28 -7.74 20.81
C TYR A 129 -13.38 -8.02 21.83
N THR A 130 -14.36 -8.85 21.47
CA THR A 130 -15.35 -9.35 22.43
C THR A 130 -14.86 -10.68 23.02
N ARG A 131 -14.51 -10.67 24.32
CA ARG A 131 -14.34 -11.91 25.08
C ARG A 131 -15.73 -12.36 25.55
N PRO A 132 -16.20 -13.58 25.20
CA PRO A 132 -17.44 -14.07 25.76
C PRO A 132 -17.30 -14.19 27.28
N MET A 133 -18.14 -13.47 28.04
CA MET A 133 -18.10 -13.44 29.51
C MET A 133 -18.70 -14.69 30.18
N THR A 134 -19.08 -15.74 29.43
CA THR A 134 -19.74 -16.91 30.00
C THR A 134 -18.96 -18.20 29.72
N ALA A 135 -18.74 -19.00 30.76
CA ALA A 135 -18.01 -20.27 30.74
C ALA A 135 -18.67 -21.41 29.90
N SER A 136 -19.71 -21.09 29.14
CA SER A 136 -20.51 -22.02 28.32
C SER A 136 -20.63 -21.58 26.85
N ALA A 137 -20.16 -20.38 26.49
CA ALA A 137 -20.08 -20.01 25.08
C ALA A 137 -18.86 -20.69 24.48
N SER A 138 -19.03 -21.31 23.32
CA SER A 138 -17.94 -21.89 22.53
C SER A 138 -16.77 -20.91 22.46
N SER A 139 -15.56 -21.42 22.48
CA SER A 139 -14.29 -20.68 22.40
C SER A 139 -14.08 -19.89 21.09
N ASP A 140 -15.13 -19.70 20.30
CA ASP A 140 -15.12 -18.83 19.13
C ASP A 140 -15.21 -17.38 19.60
N SER A 141 -14.04 -16.75 19.73
CA SER A 141 -13.97 -15.29 19.68
C SER A 141 -14.51 -14.83 18.32
N SER A 142 -15.75 -14.30 18.29
CA SER A 142 -16.27 -13.62 17.10
C SER A 142 -15.54 -12.29 16.97
N TYR A 143 -14.85 -12.08 15.85
CA TYR A 143 -14.30 -10.78 15.51
C TYR A 143 -15.40 -9.93 14.91
N ASP A 144 -15.78 -8.89 15.65
CA ASP A 144 -16.63 -7.84 15.11
C ASP A 144 -15.73 -6.69 14.62
N TYR A 145 -16.19 -6.01 13.57
CA TYR A 145 -15.50 -4.83 13.04
C TYR A 145 -16.43 -3.63 13.13
N VAL A 146 -15.89 -2.49 13.58
CA VAL A 146 -16.62 -1.22 13.62
C VAL A 146 -17.09 -0.90 12.21
N LYS A 147 -18.40 -0.75 12.00
CA LYS A 147 -18.96 -0.51 10.67
C LYS A 147 -18.36 0.76 10.06
N GLY A 148 -17.83 0.64 8.85
CA GLY A 148 -17.22 1.74 8.12
C GLY A 148 -15.77 2.07 8.52
N SER A 149 -15.14 1.28 9.40
CA SER A 149 -13.70 1.34 9.66
C SER A 149 -12.87 0.71 8.53
N GLU A 150 -11.55 0.82 8.65
CA GLU A 150 -10.57 0.16 7.79
C GLU A 150 -10.69 -1.37 7.87
N ALA A 151 -10.74 -1.92 9.08
CA ALA A 151 -10.89 -3.35 9.30
C ALA A 151 -12.22 -3.88 8.70
N ASN A 152 -13.31 -3.12 8.85
CA ASN A 152 -14.58 -3.48 8.19
C ASN A 152 -14.50 -3.38 6.66
N THR A 153 -13.74 -2.44 6.12
CA THR A 153 -13.49 -2.34 4.67
C THR A 153 -12.76 -3.59 4.16
N LEU A 154 -11.74 -4.06 4.86
CA LEU A 154 -11.01 -5.28 4.50
C LEU A 154 -11.86 -6.54 4.68
N TYR A 155 -12.67 -6.61 5.74
CA TYR A 155 -13.64 -7.69 5.91
C TYR A 155 -14.61 -7.79 4.73
N ASN A 156 -15.17 -6.65 4.29
CA ASN A 156 -16.06 -6.63 3.11
C ASN A 156 -15.32 -7.04 1.83
N PHE A 157 -14.04 -6.66 1.69
CA PHE A 157 -13.20 -7.06 0.55
C PHE A 157 -12.94 -8.57 0.53
N GLU A 158 -12.64 -9.21 1.66
CA GLU A 158 -12.46 -10.66 1.71
C GLU A 158 -13.69 -11.40 1.12
N GLN A 159 -14.89 -10.93 1.44
CA GLN A 159 -16.15 -11.57 1.05
C GLN A 159 -16.50 -11.31 -0.42
N ASN A 160 -16.19 -10.11 -0.94
CA ASN A 160 -16.69 -9.65 -2.24
C ASN A 160 -15.59 -9.35 -3.27
N GLY A 161 -14.33 -9.49 -2.90
CA GLY A 161 -13.17 -9.05 -3.66
C GLY A 161 -13.24 -7.57 -4.02
N TYR A 162 -12.70 -7.23 -5.19
CA TYR A 162 -12.64 -5.86 -5.72
C TYR A 162 -14.02 -5.20 -5.90
N LYS A 163 -15.10 -5.98 -5.99
CA LYS A 163 -16.46 -5.43 -6.06
C LYS A 163 -16.87 -4.73 -4.76
N ALA A 164 -16.22 -5.02 -3.64
CA ALA A 164 -16.44 -4.31 -2.37
C ALA A 164 -16.15 -2.81 -2.48
N PHE A 165 -15.38 -2.38 -3.49
CA PHE A 165 -14.99 -0.99 -3.68
C PHE A 165 -15.73 -0.29 -4.81
N ALA A 166 -16.58 -1.00 -5.55
CA ALA A 166 -17.43 -0.38 -6.57
C ALA A 166 -18.52 0.44 -5.88
N GLN A 167 -18.45 1.77 -6.00
CA GLN A 167 -19.50 2.72 -5.63
C GLN A 167 -20.13 3.29 -6.88
#